data_AF-A0A351FPI3-F1
#
_entry.id   AF-A0A351FPI3-F1
#
_cell.length_a   1.000
_cell.length_b   1.000
_cell.length_c   1.000
_cell.angle_alpha   90.00
_cell.angle_beta   90.00
_cell.angle_gamma   90.00
#
_symmetry.space_group_name_H-M   'P 1'
#
loop_
_entity.id
_entity.type
_entity.pdbx_description
1 polymer ?
#
loop_
_entity_poly.entity_id
_entity_poly.type
_entity_poly.pdbx_seq_one_letter_code
_entity_poly.pdbx_strand_id
1 'polypeptide(L)'
;MTSIRLPLSFILITLIAQFALAQEQDKALWDKDTAQKEIDGMRRYSWAISEVIAKKLQESPAEDYPGIHSFLRDLDTARKAIDPQQPPSDWKPFDLESLAIRNPHYWAAVYEVEPAAPLMMWLHTTLHAMNGEIFPTFHSQMLALRTPVAMPQKQEMFRLIASSGKLIQYGQQGVQAGVRSYDAKDYDQAAKIFRDVLSVIPSHSPALYELGFTLRTIDRGAAGSAAAQRQFLLARQFNPFMLETYQGSFNREEIKRLSALQTQAKPGWDKLLSSPTDQDKPEDLENLSTQLQAAGLHEFGLIVRQLAVAHRGKTYQAKDRQFITASLQKLLPKESLEKVVPPENKKRTPLPLSNF
;
A
#
# COMPACT_ATOMS: atom_id res chain seq x y z
N MET A 1 -35.99 -1.94 -23.95
CA MET A 1 -34.57 -1.66 -24.25
C MET A 1 -33.74 -1.99 -23.03
N THR A 2 -33.19 -3.21 -22.98
CA THR A 2 -32.34 -3.71 -21.91
C THR A 2 -30.91 -3.26 -22.18
N SER A 3 -30.41 -2.31 -21.38
CA SER A 3 -29.02 -1.87 -21.43
C SER A 3 -28.12 -2.99 -20.90
N ILE A 4 -27.39 -3.65 -21.79
CA ILE A 4 -26.35 -4.63 -21.43
C ILE A 4 -25.20 -3.83 -20.80
N ARG A 5 -25.14 -3.80 -19.47
CA ARG A 5 -23.95 -3.34 -18.73
C ARG A 5 -22.91 -4.46 -18.80
N LEU A 6 -21.95 -4.34 -19.72
CA LEU A 6 -20.75 -5.18 -19.70
C LEU A 6 -20.01 -4.96 -18.37
N PRO A 7 -19.71 -6.01 -17.59
CA PRO A 7 -18.89 -5.87 -16.40
C PRO A 7 -17.45 -5.53 -16.82
N LEU A 8 -17.04 -4.28 -16.59
CA LEU A 8 -15.66 -3.79 -16.80
C LEU A 8 -14.61 -4.63 -16.05
N SER A 9 -15.03 -5.43 -15.06
CA SER A 9 -14.17 -6.18 -14.15
C SER A 9 -13.43 -7.37 -14.77
N PHE A 10 -13.80 -7.83 -15.97
CA PHE A 10 -13.17 -9.01 -16.59
C PHE A 10 -12.14 -8.70 -17.69
N ILE A 11 -11.98 -7.44 -18.11
CA ILE A 11 -11.09 -7.11 -19.24
C ILE A 11 -9.65 -6.82 -18.77
N LEU A 12 -9.45 -6.43 -17.50
CA LEU A 12 -8.13 -5.98 -17.05
C LEU A 12 -7.13 -7.13 -16.83
N ILE A 13 -7.58 -8.37 -16.56
CA ILE A 13 -6.67 -9.50 -16.26
C ILE A 13 -6.36 -10.34 -17.51
N THR A 14 -7.28 -10.49 -18.46
CA THR A 14 -7.11 -11.38 -19.62
C THR A 14 -6.31 -10.78 -20.77
N LEU A 15 -6.25 -9.44 -20.89
CA LEU A 15 -5.40 -8.77 -21.90
C LEU A 15 -3.90 -8.78 -21.54
N ILE A 16 -3.53 -9.18 -20.31
CA ILE A 16 -2.16 -9.17 -19.78
C ILE A 16 -1.33 -10.38 -20.28
N ALA A 17 -1.97 -11.48 -20.68
CA ALA A 17 -1.25 -12.73 -21.00
C ALA A 17 -0.81 -12.86 -22.47
N GLN A 18 -1.42 -12.13 -23.42
CA GLN A 18 -1.24 -12.42 -24.86
C GLN A 18 -0.17 -11.57 -25.58
N PHE A 19 0.32 -10.47 -24.99
CA PHE A 19 1.33 -9.62 -25.66
C PHE A 19 2.80 -9.94 -25.28
N ALA A 20 3.05 -10.85 -24.33
CA ALA A 20 4.39 -11.09 -23.80
C ALA A 20 5.21 -12.18 -24.53
N LEU A 21 4.65 -12.89 -25.51
CA LEU A 21 5.29 -14.09 -26.09
C LEU A 21 5.91 -13.90 -27.49
N ALA A 22 5.94 -12.70 -28.08
CA ALA A 22 6.27 -12.54 -29.50
C ALA A 22 7.35 -11.50 -29.87
N GLN A 23 8.15 -10.98 -28.92
CA GLN A 23 9.31 -10.16 -29.29
C GLN A 23 10.59 -10.66 -28.61
N GLU A 24 11.25 -11.59 -29.30
CA GLU A 24 12.64 -11.94 -29.06
C GLU A 24 13.60 -10.98 -29.78
N GLN A 25 14.73 -10.75 -29.09
CA GLN A 25 16.04 -10.33 -29.58
C GLN A 25 16.26 -8.82 -29.84
N ASP A 26 17.18 -8.26 -29.03
CA ASP A 26 17.83 -6.93 -29.10
C ASP A 26 17.15 -5.67 -28.56
N LYS A 27 15.96 -5.77 -27.93
CA LYS A 27 15.49 -4.66 -27.07
C LYS A 27 16.16 -4.74 -25.69
N ALA A 28 16.50 -3.58 -25.12
CA ALA A 28 17.03 -3.44 -23.77
C ALA A 28 16.35 -4.43 -22.80
N LEU A 29 17.14 -5.08 -21.93
CA LEU A 29 16.71 -6.20 -21.04
C LEU A 29 15.35 -5.93 -20.35
N TRP A 30 15.05 -4.68 -20.05
CA TRP A 30 13.74 -4.14 -19.71
C TRP A 30 13.72 -2.61 -19.98
N ASP A 31 12.56 -2.00 -20.17
CA ASP A 31 12.43 -0.58 -20.52
C ASP A 31 12.53 0.34 -19.27
N LYS A 32 13.77 0.53 -18.81
CA LYS A 32 14.12 1.33 -17.63
C LYS A 32 13.62 2.77 -17.72
N ASP A 33 13.74 3.39 -18.89
CA ASP A 33 13.39 4.80 -19.09
C ASP A 33 11.87 5.01 -19.01
N THR A 34 11.09 4.09 -19.59
CA THR A 34 9.62 4.12 -19.46
C THR A 34 9.20 3.88 -18.01
N ALA A 35 9.83 2.94 -17.30
CA ALA A 35 9.57 2.73 -15.88
C ALA A 35 9.91 3.97 -15.03
N GLN A 36 11.03 4.63 -15.30
CA GLN A 36 11.43 5.86 -14.60
C GLN A 36 10.43 6.99 -14.83
N LYS A 37 9.97 7.19 -16.07
CA LYS A 37 8.96 8.20 -16.38
C LYS A 37 7.64 7.92 -15.68
N GLU A 38 7.22 6.66 -15.63
CA GLU A 38 5.96 6.28 -14.97
C GLU A 38 6.06 6.47 -13.44
N ILE A 39 7.16 6.08 -12.79
CA ILE A 39 7.32 6.29 -11.33
C ILE A 39 7.47 7.78 -10.99
N ASP A 40 8.17 8.56 -11.79
CA ASP A 40 8.27 10.01 -11.61
C ASP A 40 6.89 10.68 -11.76
N GLY A 41 6.12 10.25 -12.77
CA GLY A 41 4.74 10.67 -12.95
C GLY A 41 3.85 10.35 -11.76
N MET A 42 3.94 9.11 -11.25
CA MET A 42 3.20 8.66 -10.06
C MET A 42 3.53 9.53 -8.85
N ARG A 43 4.83 9.71 -8.54
CA ARG A 43 5.29 10.49 -7.38
C ARG A 43 4.84 11.94 -7.47
N ARG A 44 4.97 12.57 -8.65
CA ARG A 44 4.55 13.96 -8.88
C ARG A 44 3.04 14.14 -8.75
N TYR A 45 2.26 13.23 -9.32
CA TYR A 45 0.81 13.26 -9.20
C TYR A 45 0.38 13.11 -7.74
N SER A 46 0.95 12.15 -7.01
CA SER A 46 0.67 11.94 -5.59
C SER A 46 1.04 13.13 -4.72
N TRP A 47 2.17 13.80 -5.00
CA TRP A 47 2.52 15.05 -4.35
C TRP A 47 1.41 16.09 -4.52
N ALA A 48 1.02 16.40 -5.76
CA ALA A 48 0.01 17.42 -6.05
C ALA A 48 -1.34 17.13 -5.38
N ILE A 49 -1.80 15.86 -5.43
CA ILE A 49 -3.04 15.45 -4.77
C ILE A 49 -2.92 15.59 -3.24
N SER A 50 -1.79 15.16 -2.66
CA SER A 50 -1.57 15.26 -1.22
C SER A 50 -1.56 16.72 -0.74
N GLU A 51 -1.08 17.68 -1.55
CA GLU A 51 -1.13 19.11 -1.23
C GLU A 51 -2.55 19.64 -1.22
N VAL A 52 -3.36 19.29 -2.23
CA VAL A 52 -4.78 19.66 -2.29
C VAL A 52 -5.54 19.13 -1.08
N ILE A 53 -5.32 17.86 -0.73
CA ILE A 53 -5.96 17.26 0.45
C ILE A 53 -5.50 17.95 1.74
N ALA A 54 -4.19 18.16 1.91
CA ALA A 54 -3.63 18.81 3.10
C ALA A 54 -4.19 20.22 3.30
N LYS A 55 -4.22 21.03 2.23
CA LYS A 55 -4.83 22.37 2.24
C LYS A 55 -6.30 22.31 2.65
N LYS A 56 -7.03 21.31 2.16
CA LYS A 56 -8.44 21.17 2.50
C LYS A 56 -8.66 20.78 3.97
N LEU A 57 -7.84 19.87 4.49
CA LEU A 57 -7.86 19.50 5.90
C LEU A 57 -7.52 20.69 6.81
N GLN A 58 -6.64 21.60 6.36
CA GLN A 58 -6.27 22.81 7.10
C GLN A 58 -7.43 23.79 7.30
N GLU A 59 -8.47 23.73 6.46
CA GLU A 59 -9.67 24.58 6.60
C GLU A 59 -10.57 24.15 7.77
N SER A 60 -10.32 23.00 8.39
CA SER A 60 -11.07 22.54 9.56
C SER A 60 -10.70 23.34 10.82
N PRO A 61 -11.64 23.62 11.75
CA PRO A 61 -11.35 24.30 13.01
C PRO A 61 -10.37 23.49 13.88
N ALA A 62 -9.26 24.09 14.29
CA ALA A 62 -8.17 23.39 14.99
C ALA A 62 -8.56 22.91 16.40
N GLU A 63 -9.48 23.62 17.03
CA GLU A 63 -10.08 23.29 18.32
C GLU A 63 -10.93 22.00 18.27
N ASP A 64 -11.60 21.77 17.14
CA ASP A 64 -12.48 20.62 16.93
C ASP A 64 -11.73 19.41 16.39
N TYR A 65 -10.70 19.64 15.57
CA TYR A 65 -9.90 18.63 14.87
C TYR A 65 -8.38 18.73 15.17
N PRO A 66 -7.96 18.66 16.45
CA PRO A 66 -6.56 18.82 16.84
C PRO A 66 -5.63 17.73 16.29
N GLY A 67 -6.13 16.51 16.05
CA GLY A 67 -5.39 15.41 15.44
C GLY A 67 -5.00 15.74 14.00
N ILE A 68 -5.95 16.23 13.19
CA ILE A 68 -5.70 16.71 11.82
C ILE A 68 -4.58 17.76 11.81
N HIS A 69 -4.70 18.81 12.62
CA HIS A 69 -3.71 19.89 12.64
C HIS A 69 -2.34 19.44 13.17
N SER A 70 -2.31 18.47 14.08
CA SER A 70 -1.06 17.87 14.54
C SER A 70 -0.37 17.07 13.45
N PHE A 71 -1.14 16.25 12.72
CA PHE A 71 -0.61 15.50 11.60
C PHE A 71 -0.14 16.40 10.45
N LEU A 72 -0.86 17.48 10.14
CA LEU A 72 -0.43 18.42 9.08
C LEU A 72 0.94 19.04 9.39
N ARG A 73 1.26 19.33 10.65
CA ARG A 73 2.61 19.80 11.04
C ARG A 73 3.69 18.74 10.82
N ASP A 74 3.39 17.48 11.12
CA ASP A 74 4.31 16.36 10.86
C ASP A 74 4.52 16.18 9.34
N LEU A 75 3.44 16.26 8.56
CA LEU A 75 3.47 16.19 7.11
C LEU A 75 4.29 17.32 6.50
N ASP A 76 4.08 18.57 6.94
CA ASP A 76 4.87 19.72 6.49
C ASP A 76 6.36 19.55 6.83
N THR A 77 6.66 18.94 7.97
CA THR A 77 8.04 18.65 8.38
C THR A 77 8.67 17.59 7.45
N ALA A 78 7.96 16.49 7.18
CA ALA A 78 8.44 15.44 6.28
C ALA A 78 8.63 15.97 4.84
N ARG A 79 7.73 16.85 4.37
CA ARG A 79 7.76 17.44 3.04
C ARG A 79 8.95 18.36 2.78
N LYS A 80 9.59 18.91 3.82
CA LYS A 80 10.83 19.71 3.65
C LYS A 80 11.98 18.91 3.03
N ALA A 81 11.91 17.57 3.04
CA ALA A 81 12.88 16.71 2.37
C ALA A 81 12.70 16.65 0.84
N ILE A 82 11.58 17.15 0.31
CA ILE A 82 11.23 17.13 -1.10
C ILE A 82 11.29 18.55 -1.65
N ASP A 83 12.11 18.75 -2.68
CA ASP A 83 12.06 19.95 -3.51
C ASP A 83 11.18 19.67 -4.74
N PRO A 84 9.95 20.20 -4.82
CA PRO A 84 9.03 19.92 -5.92
C PRO A 84 9.51 20.49 -7.27
N GLN A 85 10.53 21.36 -7.27
CA GLN A 85 11.16 21.88 -8.48
C GLN A 85 12.16 20.88 -9.10
N GLN A 86 12.68 19.95 -8.30
CA GLN A 86 13.55 18.89 -8.82
C GLN A 86 12.73 17.77 -9.48
N PRO A 87 13.37 16.98 -10.39
CA PRO A 87 12.82 15.72 -10.84
C PRO A 87 12.46 14.80 -9.65
N PRO A 88 11.34 14.05 -9.71
CA PRO A 88 10.97 13.14 -8.64
C PRO A 88 12.01 12.04 -8.41
N SER A 89 12.79 11.66 -9.42
CA SER A 89 13.94 10.76 -9.31
C SER A 89 14.97 11.24 -8.28
N ASP A 90 15.09 12.56 -8.06
CA ASP A 90 15.99 13.16 -7.08
C ASP A 90 15.36 13.36 -5.70
N TRP A 91 14.04 13.13 -5.56
CA TRP A 91 13.35 13.27 -4.29
C TRP A 91 13.77 12.16 -3.33
N LYS A 92 14.30 12.55 -2.18
CA LYS A 92 14.61 11.60 -1.11
C LYS A 92 13.31 10.98 -0.57
N PRO A 93 13.27 9.66 -0.34
CA PRO A 93 12.19 9.06 0.42
C PRO A 93 12.17 9.65 1.83
N PHE A 94 10.98 9.85 2.38
CA PHE A 94 10.81 10.22 3.78
C PHE A 94 10.48 8.97 4.60
N ASP A 95 10.65 9.05 5.91
CA ASP A 95 10.31 7.95 6.81
C ASP A 95 8.77 7.83 6.94
N LEU A 96 8.19 7.05 6.03
CA LEU A 96 6.76 6.81 5.97
C LEU A 96 6.24 6.05 7.20
N GLU A 97 7.05 5.16 7.79
CA GLU A 97 6.67 4.48 9.02
C GLU A 97 6.44 5.50 10.13
N SER A 98 7.39 6.42 10.32
CA SER A 98 7.28 7.47 11.34
C SER A 98 6.21 8.52 11.02
N LEU A 99 5.89 8.76 9.75
CA LEU A 99 4.91 9.77 9.35
C LEU A 99 3.46 9.28 9.43
N ALA A 100 3.17 8.05 8.99
CA ALA A 100 1.80 7.56 8.83
C ALA A 100 1.50 6.25 9.58
N ILE A 101 2.44 5.29 9.60
CA ILE A 101 2.13 3.95 10.12
C ILE A 101 2.19 3.92 11.65
N ARG A 102 3.26 4.50 12.22
CA ARG A 102 3.55 4.55 13.66
C ARG A 102 3.33 5.95 14.25
N ASN A 103 2.66 6.84 13.52
CA ASN A 103 2.38 8.19 13.96
C ASN A 103 1.03 8.28 14.68
N PRO A 104 0.99 8.60 15.99
CA PRO A 104 -0.28 8.78 16.69
C PRO A 104 -1.09 9.96 16.15
N HIS A 105 -0.47 11.04 15.67
CA HIS A 105 -1.19 12.18 15.09
C HIS A 105 -1.89 11.80 13.79
N TYR A 106 -1.25 10.99 12.94
CA TYR A 106 -1.88 10.48 11.73
C TYR A 106 -3.15 9.67 12.05
N TRP A 107 -3.05 8.69 12.95
CA TRP A 107 -4.21 7.89 13.31
C TRP A 107 -5.29 8.72 14.01
N ALA A 108 -4.91 9.71 14.84
CA ALA A 108 -5.88 10.64 15.41
C ALA A 108 -6.63 11.42 14.31
N ALA A 109 -5.92 11.93 13.30
CA ALA A 109 -6.53 12.59 12.14
C ALA A 109 -7.48 11.66 11.36
N VAL A 110 -7.09 10.39 11.16
CA VAL A 110 -7.95 9.37 10.51
C VAL A 110 -9.25 9.15 11.29
N TYR A 111 -9.20 9.18 12.63
CA TYR A 111 -10.38 8.95 13.48
C TYR A 111 -11.20 10.21 13.79
N GLU A 112 -10.69 11.39 13.43
CA GLU A 112 -11.40 12.67 13.55
C GLU A 112 -12.34 12.97 12.38
N VAL A 113 -12.14 12.30 11.24
CA VAL A 113 -13.01 12.38 10.06
C VAL A 113 -14.06 11.25 10.05
N GLU A 114 -14.99 11.31 9.10
CA GLU A 114 -15.95 10.21 8.90
C GLU A 114 -15.22 8.87 8.61
N PRO A 115 -15.76 7.74 9.10
CA PRO A 115 -15.20 6.43 8.79
C PRO A 115 -15.06 6.21 7.30
N ALA A 116 -13.87 5.78 6.89
CA ALA A 116 -13.49 5.64 5.50
C ALA A 116 -13.68 6.91 4.65
N ALA A 117 -13.45 8.08 5.24
CA ALA A 117 -13.43 9.34 4.52
C ALA A 117 -12.50 9.23 3.29
N PRO A 118 -13.02 9.47 2.08
CA PRO A 118 -12.29 9.18 0.85
C PRO A 118 -10.99 9.97 0.71
N LEU A 119 -11.00 11.24 1.14
CA LEU A 119 -9.79 12.06 1.14
C LEU A 119 -8.71 11.52 2.07
N MET A 120 -9.06 10.97 3.25
CA MET A 120 -8.06 10.36 4.13
C MET A 120 -7.51 9.05 3.56
N MET A 121 -8.37 8.23 2.95
CA MET A 121 -7.93 7.01 2.26
C MET A 121 -7.02 7.32 1.07
N TRP A 122 -7.33 8.40 0.34
CA TRP A 122 -6.51 8.85 -0.76
C TRP A 122 -5.19 9.45 -0.29
N LEU A 123 -5.21 10.28 0.76
CA LEU A 123 -4.02 10.84 1.38
C LEU A 123 -3.07 9.74 1.80
N HIS A 124 -3.56 8.73 2.52
CA HIS A 124 -2.78 7.55 2.91
C HIS A 124 -2.06 6.91 1.71
N THR A 125 -2.81 6.68 0.63
CA THR A 125 -2.29 6.10 -0.61
C THR A 125 -1.23 7.01 -1.26
N THR A 126 -1.46 8.33 -1.27
CA THR A 126 -0.49 9.27 -1.85
C THR A 126 0.83 9.31 -1.10
N LEU A 127 0.84 9.06 0.21
CA LEU A 127 2.08 9.01 0.99
C LEU A 127 2.97 7.82 0.57
N HIS A 128 2.40 6.64 0.38
CA HIS A 128 3.13 5.50 -0.21
C HIS A 128 3.66 5.82 -1.61
N ALA A 129 2.79 6.39 -2.45
CA ALA A 129 3.13 6.66 -3.84
C ALA A 129 4.24 7.72 -3.98
N MET A 130 4.23 8.77 -3.15
CA MET A 130 5.32 9.76 -3.07
C MET A 130 6.65 9.12 -2.67
N ASN A 131 6.62 8.05 -1.87
CA ASN A 131 7.78 7.27 -1.46
C ASN A 131 8.23 6.23 -2.51
N GLY A 132 7.52 6.12 -3.64
CA GLY A 132 7.79 5.14 -4.70
C GLY A 132 7.35 3.71 -4.34
N GLU A 133 6.48 3.54 -3.34
CA GLU A 133 6.04 2.24 -2.84
C GLU A 133 4.86 1.68 -3.65
N ILE A 134 5.15 1.00 -4.76
CA ILE A 134 4.14 0.62 -5.77
C ILE A 134 3.09 -0.40 -5.28
N PHE A 135 3.48 -1.40 -4.49
CA PHE A 135 2.54 -2.41 -3.99
C PHE A 135 1.65 -1.88 -2.86
N PRO A 136 2.18 -1.17 -1.84
CA PRO A 136 1.35 -0.48 -0.86
C PRO A 136 0.42 0.54 -1.49
N THR A 137 0.90 1.32 -2.48
CA THR A 137 0.05 2.24 -3.26
C THR A 137 -1.09 1.49 -3.94
N PHE A 138 -0.80 0.41 -4.67
CA PHE A 138 -1.81 -0.39 -5.36
C PHE A 138 -2.85 -0.94 -4.38
N HIS A 139 -2.42 -1.58 -3.30
CA HIS A 139 -3.31 -2.18 -2.30
C HIS A 139 -4.18 -1.14 -1.59
N SER A 140 -3.59 -0.04 -1.11
CA SER A 140 -4.32 1.03 -0.43
C SER A 140 -5.31 1.74 -1.36
N GLN A 141 -4.96 1.93 -2.63
CA GLN A 141 -5.88 2.53 -3.61
C GLN A 141 -7.06 1.61 -3.93
N MET A 142 -6.83 0.29 -4.02
CA MET A 142 -7.89 -0.71 -4.20
C MET A 142 -8.87 -0.72 -3.02
N LEU A 143 -8.40 -0.45 -1.80
CA LEU A 143 -9.27 -0.22 -0.64
C LEU A 143 -9.99 1.12 -0.72
N ALA A 144 -9.30 2.20 -1.10
CA ALA A 144 -9.89 3.53 -1.21
C ALA A 144 -11.07 3.58 -2.23
N LEU A 145 -11.00 2.81 -3.32
CA LEU A 145 -12.10 2.69 -4.30
C LEU A 145 -13.39 2.09 -3.73
N ARG A 146 -13.30 1.40 -2.59
CA ARG A 146 -14.44 0.78 -1.89
C ARG A 146 -15.12 1.73 -0.91
N THR A 147 -14.59 2.94 -0.77
CA THR A 147 -15.29 4.01 -0.06
C THR A 147 -16.56 4.40 -0.82
N PRO A 148 -17.62 4.84 -0.12
CA PRO A 148 -18.86 5.29 -0.75
C PRO A 148 -18.68 6.70 -1.37
N VAL A 149 -17.90 6.80 -2.45
CA VAL A 149 -17.70 8.03 -3.24
C VAL A 149 -18.46 8.03 -4.56
N ALA A 150 -18.74 9.23 -5.06
CA ALA A 150 -19.22 9.44 -6.42
C ALA A 150 -18.17 9.03 -7.47
N MET A 151 -18.66 8.75 -8.68
CA MET A 151 -17.86 8.19 -9.77
C MET A 151 -16.70 9.09 -10.26
N PRO A 152 -16.81 10.43 -10.36
CA PRO A 152 -15.69 11.27 -10.80
C PRO A 152 -14.45 11.13 -9.91
N GLN A 153 -14.63 11.05 -8.59
CA GLN A 153 -13.55 10.84 -7.64
C GLN A 153 -12.93 9.45 -7.80
N LYS A 154 -13.74 8.42 -8.07
CA LYS A 154 -13.22 7.07 -8.38
C LYS A 154 -12.35 7.06 -9.63
N GLN A 155 -12.67 7.86 -10.65
CA GLN A 155 -11.86 7.97 -11.87
C GLN A 155 -10.45 8.50 -11.58
N GLU A 156 -10.34 9.51 -10.72
CA GLU A 156 -9.03 10.04 -10.30
C GLU A 156 -8.23 9.05 -9.45
N MET A 157 -8.91 8.27 -8.61
CA MET A 157 -8.33 7.16 -7.85
C MET A 157 -7.78 6.03 -8.75
N PHE A 158 -8.45 5.74 -9.87
CA PHE A 158 -7.97 4.72 -10.83
C PHE A 158 -6.61 5.05 -11.45
N ARG A 159 -6.22 6.33 -11.51
CA ARG A 159 -4.91 6.74 -12.08
C ARG A 159 -3.74 6.12 -11.31
N LEU A 160 -3.79 6.11 -9.97
CA LEU A 160 -2.73 5.52 -9.16
C LEU A 160 -2.69 3.99 -9.25
N ILE A 161 -3.86 3.34 -9.40
CA ILE A 161 -3.94 1.89 -9.66
C ILE A 161 -3.30 1.57 -11.01
N ALA A 162 -3.66 2.31 -12.06
CA ALA A 162 -3.11 2.10 -13.40
C ALA A 162 -1.59 2.31 -13.42
N SER A 163 -1.11 3.38 -12.79
CA SER A 163 0.32 3.68 -12.71
C SER A 163 1.10 2.61 -11.94
N SER A 164 0.63 2.23 -10.75
CA SER A 164 1.24 1.16 -9.96
C SER A 164 1.22 -0.17 -10.70
N GLY A 165 0.11 -0.50 -11.38
CA GLY A 165 -0.02 -1.72 -12.18
C GLY A 165 0.97 -1.79 -13.34
N LYS A 166 1.18 -0.67 -14.06
CA LYS A 166 2.23 -0.59 -15.09
C LYS A 166 3.62 -0.77 -14.51
N LEU A 167 3.93 -0.13 -13.37
CA LEU A 167 5.23 -0.27 -12.71
C LEU A 167 5.51 -1.71 -12.27
N ILE A 168 4.49 -2.42 -11.75
CA ILE A 168 4.58 -3.86 -11.47
C ILE A 168 4.92 -4.63 -12.75
N GLN A 169 4.27 -4.31 -13.88
CA GLN A 169 4.56 -4.97 -15.16
C GLN A 169 5.96 -4.67 -15.69
N TYR A 170 6.41 -3.41 -15.65
CA TYR A 170 7.76 -3.03 -16.10
C TYR A 170 8.84 -3.69 -15.24
N GLY A 171 8.69 -3.67 -13.91
CA GLY A 171 9.62 -4.36 -13.02
C GLY A 171 9.62 -5.87 -13.26
N GLN A 172 8.47 -6.48 -13.56
CA GLN A 172 8.39 -7.91 -13.88
C GLN A 172 9.17 -8.28 -15.16
N GLN A 173 9.24 -7.40 -16.16
CA GLN A 173 10.08 -7.63 -17.35
C GLN A 173 11.56 -7.73 -16.96
N GLY A 174 12.05 -6.81 -16.11
CA GLY A 174 13.41 -6.85 -15.59
C GLY A 174 13.66 -8.09 -14.71
N VAL A 175 12.68 -8.50 -13.91
CA VAL A 175 12.76 -9.74 -13.12
C VAL A 175 12.92 -10.96 -14.04
N GLN A 176 12.10 -11.08 -15.10
CA GLN A 176 12.23 -12.19 -16.04
C GLN A 176 13.60 -12.21 -16.73
N ALA A 177 14.17 -11.04 -17.05
CA ALA A 177 15.53 -10.94 -17.58
C ALA A 177 16.58 -11.42 -16.58
N GLY A 178 16.47 -11.03 -15.30
CA GLY A 178 17.36 -11.49 -14.23
C GLY A 178 17.25 -13.00 -13.97
N VAL A 179 16.04 -13.57 -14.00
CA VAL A 179 15.81 -15.01 -13.86
C VAL A 179 16.48 -15.78 -14.99
N ARG A 180 16.41 -15.30 -16.25
CA ARG A 180 17.13 -15.95 -17.37
C ARG A 180 18.66 -15.99 -17.14
N SER A 181 19.24 -14.91 -16.61
CA SER A 181 20.67 -14.90 -16.23
C SER A 181 20.95 -15.87 -15.08
N TYR A 182 20.06 -15.93 -14.09
CA TYR A 182 20.17 -16.87 -12.97
C TYR A 182 20.15 -18.32 -13.45
N ASP A 183 19.23 -18.67 -14.34
CA ASP A 183 19.09 -20.03 -14.91
C ASP A 183 20.31 -20.41 -15.77
N ALA A 184 20.93 -19.43 -16.43
CA ALA A 184 22.21 -19.57 -17.12
C ALA A 184 23.41 -19.68 -16.15
N LYS A 185 23.17 -19.66 -14.83
CA LYS A 185 24.17 -19.66 -13.75
C LYS A 185 25.08 -18.42 -13.72
N ASP A 186 24.70 -17.36 -14.42
CA ASP A 186 25.33 -16.05 -14.35
C ASP A 186 24.69 -15.23 -13.23
N TYR A 187 25.04 -15.60 -11.99
CA TYR A 187 24.43 -15.01 -10.80
C TYR A 187 24.81 -13.54 -10.59
N ASP A 188 26.01 -13.13 -11.02
CA ASP A 188 26.44 -11.74 -10.93
C ASP A 188 25.62 -10.84 -11.85
N GLN A 189 25.38 -11.28 -13.09
CA GLN A 189 24.51 -10.56 -14.01
C GLN A 189 23.06 -10.55 -13.53
N ALA A 190 22.54 -11.67 -13.00
CA ALA A 190 21.21 -11.73 -12.42
C ALA A 190 21.05 -10.69 -11.29
N ALA A 191 21.99 -10.69 -10.33
CA ALA A 191 21.99 -9.73 -9.23
C ALA A 191 22.11 -8.28 -9.72
N LYS A 192 22.89 -8.02 -10.77
CA LYS A 192 22.99 -6.70 -11.41
C LYS A 192 21.65 -6.25 -11.99
N ILE A 193 20.94 -7.12 -12.70
CA ILE A 193 19.63 -6.81 -13.29
C ILE A 193 18.60 -6.53 -12.19
N PHE A 194 18.52 -7.37 -11.15
CA PHE A 194 17.57 -7.12 -10.06
C PHE A 194 17.86 -5.79 -9.33
N ARG A 195 19.14 -5.47 -9.10
CA ARG A 195 19.52 -4.15 -8.55
C ARG A 195 19.17 -3.00 -9.49
N ASP A 196 19.27 -3.20 -10.79
CA ASP A 196 18.88 -2.19 -11.78
C ASP A 196 17.37 -1.90 -11.73
N VAL A 197 16.53 -2.93 -11.62
CA VAL A 197 15.07 -2.77 -11.37
C VAL A 197 14.84 -1.99 -10.08
N LEU A 198 15.49 -2.38 -8.99
CA LEU A 198 15.34 -1.74 -7.68
C LEU A 198 15.90 -0.32 -7.62
N SER A 199 16.79 0.06 -8.55
CA SER A 199 17.27 1.44 -8.66
C SER A 199 16.19 2.41 -9.15
N VAL A 200 15.20 1.91 -9.90
CA VAL A 200 14.07 2.70 -10.41
C VAL A 200 12.81 2.45 -9.59
N ILE A 201 12.57 1.21 -9.19
CA ILE A 201 11.39 0.78 -8.45
C ILE A 201 11.84 0.11 -7.14
N PRO A 202 12.25 0.89 -6.12
CA PRO A 202 12.85 0.36 -4.90
C PRO A 202 11.97 -0.64 -4.14
N SER A 203 10.65 -0.52 -4.30
CA SER A 203 9.67 -1.38 -3.63
C SER A 203 9.19 -2.56 -4.49
N HIS A 204 9.90 -2.94 -5.56
CA HIS A 204 9.48 -4.05 -6.42
C HIS A 204 9.71 -5.41 -5.74
N SER A 205 8.72 -5.89 -4.98
CA SER A 205 8.83 -7.11 -4.17
C SER A 205 9.35 -8.36 -4.90
N PRO A 206 8.93 -8.68 -6.13
CA PRO A 206 9.52 -9.80 -6.86
C PRO A 206 11.02 -9.64 -7.15
N ALA A 207 11.49 -8.42 -7.43
CA ALA A 207 12.92 -8.17 -7.66
C ALA A 207 13.73 -8.28 -6.37
N LEU A 208 13.17 -7.81 -5.23
CA LEU A 208 13.76 -8.03 -3.91
C LEU A 208 13.86 -9.53 -3.57
N TYR A 209 12.79 -10.28 -3.83
CA TYR A 209 12.77 -11.73 -3.63
C TYR A 209 13.87 -12.43 -4.45
N GLU A 210 13.90 -12.21 -5.76
CA GLU A 210 14.87 -12.88 -6.64
C GLU A 210 16.31 -12.43 -6.35
N LEU A 211 16.53 -11.17 -5.98
CA LEU A 211 17.84 -10.71 -5.52
C LEU A 211 18.24 -11.44 -4.23
N GLY A 212 17.34 -11.59 -3.27
CA GLY A 212 17.60 -12.32 -2.04
C GLY A 212 17.98 -13.78 -2.32
N PHE A 213 17.24 -14.45 -3.19
CA PHE A 213 17.54 -15.80 -3.63
C PHE A 213 18.92 -15.90 -4.31
N THR A 214 19.22 -14.98 -5.21
CA THR A 214 20.50 -14.90 -5.94
C THR A 214 21.69 -14.67 -5.01
N LEU A 215 21.58 -13.75 -4.05
CA LEU A 215 22.65 -13.44 -3.10
C LEU A 215 23.02 -14.65 -2.24
N ARG A 216 22.03 -15.44 -1.80
CA ARG A 216 22.25 -16.67 -1.04
C ARG A 216 22.92 -17.76 -1.89
N THR A 217 22.68 -17.76 -3.20
CA THR A 217 23.32 -18.71 -4.12
C THR A 217 24.79 -18.34 -4.37
N ILE A 218 25.08 -17.04 -4.52
CA ILE A 218 26.46 -16.51 -4.67
C ILE A 218 27.29 -16.80 -3.42
N ASP A 219 26.75 -16.48 -2.24
CA ASP A 219 27.41 -16.73 -0.96
C ASP A 219 26.51 -17.57 -0.05
N ARG A 220 26.89 -18.84 0.13
CA ARG A 220 26.19 -19.80 1.00
C ARG A 220 26.54 -19.64 2.47
N GLY A 221 27.44 -18.72 2.82
CA GLY A 221 27.84 -18.42 4.18
C GLY A 221 26.83 -17.55 4.94
N ALA A 222 27.24 -17.11 6.13
CA ALA A 222 26.42 -16.28 7.00
C ALA A 222 26.14 -14.89 6.40
N ALA A 223 27.10 -14.31 5.67
CA ALA A 223 26.95 -12.99 5.06
C ALA A 223 25.91 -12.99 3.93
N GLY A 224 25.99 -13.91 2.98
CA GLY A 224 24.99 -14.10 1.94
C GLY A 224 23.61 -14.44 2.48
N SER A 225 23.53 -15.28 3.52
CA SER A 225 22.26 -15.57 4.22
C SER A 225 21.65 -14.31 4.86
N ALA A 226 22.45 -13.48 5.52
CA ALA A 226 21.99 -12.22 6.11
C ALA A 226 21.56 -11.21 5.04
N ALA A 227 22.30 -11.11 3.94
CA ALA A 227 21.96 -10.24 2.82
C ALA A 227 20.63 -10.66 2.17
N ALA A 228 20.44 -11.96 1.93
CA ALA A 228 19.19 -12.52 1.43
C ALA A 228 18.01 -12.24 2.35
N GLN A 229 18.18 -12.46 3.66
CA GLN A 229 17.13 -12.21 4.64
C GLN A 229 16.67 -10.75 4.64
N ARG A 230 17.60 -9.80 4.48
CA ARG A 230 17.25 -8.36 4.35
C ARG A 230 16.35 -8.12 3.14
N GLN A 231 16.65 -8.69 1.99
CA GLN A 231 15.81 -8.51 0.80
C GLN A 231 14.43 -9.16 0.96
N PHE A 232 14.36 -10.36 1.55
CA PHE A 232 13.09 -11.01 1.87
C PHE A 232 12.25 -10.20 2.85
N LEU A 233 12.86 -9.57 3.87
CA LEU A 233 12.17 -8.68 4.80
C LEU A 233 11.55 -7.48 4.08
N LEU A 234 12.32 -6.81 3.22
CA LEU A 234 11.82 -5.68 2.42
C LEU A 234 10.70 -6.11 1.47
N ALA A 235 10.85 -7.28 0.80
CA ALA A 235 9.83 -7.79 -0.11
C ALA A 235 8.48 -8.00 0.59
N ARG A 236 8.51 -8.57 1.82
CA ARG A 236 7.35 -8.76 2.70
C ARG A 236 6.74 -7.44 3.18
N GLN A 237 7.58 -6.46 3.47
CA GLN A 237 7.13 -5.14 3.89
C GLN A 237 6.29 -4.46 2.80
N PHE A 238 6.76 -4.50 1.54
CA PHE A 238 6.04 -3.87 0.43
C PHE A 238 4.90 -4.72 -0.12
N ASN A 239 5.04 -6.04 -0.12
CA ASN A 239 3.98 -6.95 -0.57
C ASN A 239 3.81 -8.12 0.41
N PRO A 240 3.06 -7.93 1.51
CA PRO A 240 2.87 -8.97 2.51
C PRO A 240 2.10 -10.18 1.98
N PHE A 241 1.43 -10.08 0.82
CA PHE A 241 0.66 -11.19 0.24
C PHE A 241 1.49 -12.11 -0.67
N MET A 242 2.78 -11.80 -0.89
CA MET A 242 3.73 -12.65 -1.62
C MET A 242 4.35 -13.70 -0.68
N LEU A 243 3.65 -14.81 -0.47
CA LEU A 243 4.01 -15.84 0.52
C LEU A 243 5.41 -16.43 0.32
N GLU A 244 5.91 -16.43 -0.92
CA GLU A 244 7.23 -16.92 -1.31
C GLU A 244 8.35 -16.16 -0.59
N THR A 245 8.11 -14.91 -0.18
CA THR A 245 9.09 -14.07 0.52
C THR A 245 9.26 -14.44 2.00
N TYR A 246 8.39 -15.29 2.55
CA TYR A 246 8.51 -15.81 3.91
C TYR A 246 9.48 -17.00 3.96
N GLN A 247 10.75 -16.73 3.65
CA GLN A 247 11.85 -17.69 3.71
C GLN A 247 12.63 -17.58 5.03
N GLY A 248 13.30 -18.68 5.39
CA GLY A 248 14.24 -18.73 6.53
C GLY A 248 13.62 -19.31 7.81
N SER A 249 14.28 -19.04 8.93
CA SER A 249 13.83 -19.50 10.25
C SER A 249 12.83 -18.52 10.85
N PHE A 250 11.73 -19.07 11.37
CA PHE A 250 10.67 -18.32 12.01
C PHE A 250 10.48 -18.78 13.45
N ASN A 251 10.21 -17.84 14.35
CA ASN A 251 9.74 -18.17 15.68
C ASN A 251 8.26 -18.59 15.65
N ARG A 252 7.77 -19.14 16.78
CA ARG A 252 6.39 -19.64 16.88
C ARG A 252 5.33 -18.59 16.54
N GLU A 253 5.54 -17.34 16.93
CA GLU A 253 4.57 -16.27 16.66
C GLU A 253 4.58 -15.85 15.18
N GLU A 254 5.75 -15.84 14.54
CA GLU A 254 5.84 -15.60 13.10
C GLU A 254 5.19 -16.71 12.28
N ILE A 255 5.37 -17.97 12.68
CA ILE A 255 4.69 -19.13 12.05
C ILE A 255 3.17 -18.97 12.17
N LYS A 256 2.66 -18.58 13.35
CA LYS A 256 1.22 -18.32 13.53
C LYS A 256 0.71 -17.21 12.61
N ARG A 257 1.45 -16.10 12.49
CA ARG A 257 1.09 -14.98 11.61
C ARG A 257 1.10 -15.38 10.15
N LEU A 258 2.11 -16.11 9.70
CA LEU A 258 2.19 -16.64 8.34
C LEU A 258 1.03 -17.61 8.05
N SER A 259 0.72 -18.50 8.99
CA SER A 259 -0.42 -19.40 8.89
C SER A 259 -1.75 -18.63 8.78
N ALA A 260 -1.96 -17.60 9.61
CA ALA A 260 -3.13 -16.72 9.54
C ALA A 260 -3.21 -15.96 8.22
N LEU A 261 -2.07 -15.45 7.72
CA LEU A 261 -1.97 -14.79 6.43
C LEU A 261 -2.39 -15.74 5.30
N GLN A 262 -1.80 -16.92 5.23
CA GLN A 262 -2.04 -17.88 4.14
C GLN A 262 -3.45 -18.46 4.17
N THR A 263 -3.96 -18.83 5.34
CA THR A 263 -5.21 -19.60 5.45
C THR A 263 -6.45 -18.73 5.64
N GLN A 264 -6.28 -17.48 6.08
CA GLN A 264 -7.40 -16.60 6.40
C GLN A 264 -7.34 -15.29 5.61
N ALA A 265 -6.28 -14.49 5.82
CA ALA A 265 -6.26 -13.13 5.29
C ALA A 265 -6.13 -13.09 3.76
N LYS A 266 -5.25 -13.89 3.16
CA LYS A 266 -5.02 -13.89 1.72
C LYS A 266 -6.26 -14.31 0.92
N PRO A 267 -6.99 -15.40 1.25
CA PRO A 267 -8.24 -15.73 0.56
C PRO A 267 -9.28 -14.60 0.61
N GLY A 268 -9.45 -13.98 1.78
CA GLY A 268 -10.36 -12.83 1.93
C GLY A 268 -9.91 -11.61 1.13
N TRP A 269 -8.60 -11.35 1.10
CA TRP A 269 -7.99 -10.30 0.30
C TRP A 269 -8.17 -10.52 -1.21
N ASP A 270 -7.87 -11.73 -1.70
CA ASP A 270 -8.03 -12.10 -3.11
C ASP A 270 -9.51 -12.01 -3.54
N LYS A 271 -10.44 -12.48 -2.68
CA LYS A 271 -11.88 -12.32 -2.88
C LYS A 271 -12.25 -10.84 -2.97
N LEU A 272 -11.75 -10.02 -2.04
CA LEU A 272 -12.01 -8.59 -2.06
C LEU A 272 -11.56 -8.00 -3.41
N LEU A 273 -10.29 -8.16 -3.79
CA LEU A 273 -9.71 -7.59 -5.00
C LEU A 273 -10.41 -8.02 -6.31
N SER A 274 -10.98 -9.22 -6.36
CA SER A 274 -11.70 -9.73 -7.54
C SER A 274 -13.19 -9.36 -7.58
N SER A 275 -13.77 -8.90 -6.46
CA SER A 275 -15.20 -8.60 -6.36
C SER A 275 -15.52 -7.16 -6.77
N PRO A 276 -16.67 -6.90 -7.43
CA PRO A 276 -17.17 -5.55 -7.67
C PRO A 276 -17.29 -4.72 -6.38
N THR A 277 -16.92 -3.44 -6.41
CA THR A 277 -16.88 -2.58 -5.21
C THR A 277 -18.25 -2.32 -4.57
N ASP A 278 -19.34 -2.49 -5.31
CA ASP A 278 -20.72 -2.29 -4.85
C ASP A 278 -21.30 -3.51 -4.12
N GLN A 279 -20.56 -4.61 -4.02
CA GLN A 279 -20.99 -5.86 -3.38
C GLN A 279 -20.37 -6.10 -2.01
N ASP A 280 -19.60 -5.14 -1.50
CA ASP A 280 -18.93 -5.27 -0.20
C ASP A 280 -19.95 -5.26 0.94
N LYS A 281 -20.07 -6.39 1.63
CA LYS A 281 -20.91 -6.50 2.84
C LYS A 281 -20.09 -6.06 4.06
N PRO A 282 -20.66 -5.27 5.00
CA PRO A 282 -19.97 -4.90 6.23
C PRO A 282 -19.36 -6.11 6.96
N GLU A 283 -20.07 -7.23 7.05
CA GLU A 283 -19.63 -8.43 7.75
C GLU A 283 -18.40 -9.08 7.11
N ASP A 284 -18.32 -9.08 5.78
CA ASP A 284 -17.16 -9.61 5.04
C ASP A 284 -15.92 -8.74 5.29
N LEU A 285 -16.09 -7.41 5.31
CA LEU A 285 -15.02 -6.46 5.61
C LEU A 285 -14.57 -6.56 7.08
N GLU A 286 -15.50 -6.69 8.02
CA GLU A 286 -15.18 -6.93 9.42
C GLU A 286 -14.36 -8.22 9.60
N ASN A 287 -14.78 -9.30 8.95
CA ASN A 287 -14.07 -10.58 9.00
C ASN A 287 -12.65 -10.44 8.42
N LEU A 288 -12.52 -9.85 7.22
CA LEU A 288 -11.22 -9.62 6.60
C LEU A 288 -10.30 -8.76 7.49
N SER A 289 -10.81 -7.70 8.11
CA SER A 289 -9.99 -6.88 9.02
C SER A 289 -9.44 -7.68 10.21
N THR A 290 -10.23 -8.60 10.78
CA THR A 290 -9.80 -9.51 11.85
C THR A 290 -8.72 -10.47 11.36
N GLN A 291 -8.87 -11.00 10.16
CA GLN A 291 -7.88 -11.91 9.55
C GLN A 291 -6.56 -11.19 9.26
N LEU A 292 -6.61 -9.95 8.75
CA LEU A 292 -5.44 -9.09 8.55
C LEU A 292 -4.74 -8.78 9.89
N GLN A 293 -5.50 -8.46 10.93
CA GLN A 293 -4.95 -8.24 12.27
C GLN A 293 -4.25 -9.51 12.81
N ALA A 294 -4.85 -10.69 12.63
CA ALA A 294 -4.26 -11.97 13.04
C ALA A 294 -2.97 -12.30 12.27
N ALA A 295 -2.89 -11.88 10.99
CA ALA A 295 -1.69 -11.95 10.16
C ALA A 295 -0.61 -10.91 10.54
N GLY A 296 -0.91 -9.99 11.46
CA GLY A 296 -0.01 -8.89 11.85
C GLY A 296 -0.02 -7.69 10.89
N LEU A 297 -0.95 -7.66 9.92
CA LEU A 297 -1.13 -6.57 8.95
C LEU A 297 -2.06 -5.49 9.53
N HIS A 298 -1.63 -4.89 10.64
CA HIS A 298 -2.47 -3.99 11.44
C HIS A 298 -2.95 -2.76 10.68
N GLU A 299 -2.09 -2.12 9.89
CA GLU A 299 -2.45 -0.96 9.06
C GLU A 299 -3.60 -1.28 8.09
N PHE A 300 -3.45 -2.32 7.26
CA PHE A 300 -4.52 -2.78 6.38
C PHE A 300 -5.76 -3.18 7.16
N GLY A 301 -5.60 -3.86 8.30
CA GLY A 301 -6.71 -4.21 9.19
C GLY A 301 -7.51 -2.98 9.66
N LEU A 302 -6.83 -1.91 10.07
CA LEU A 302 -7.47 -0.66 10.47
C LEU A 302 -8.22 -0.01 9.30
N ILE A 303 -7.62 0.04 8.11
CA ILE A 303 -8.25 0.61 6.90
C ILE A 303 -9.49 -0.21 6.48
N VAL A 304 -9.40 -1.54 6.45
CA VAL A 304 -10.55 -2.39 6.12
C VAL A 304 -11.65 -2.26 7.19
N ARG A 305 -11.28 -2.11 8.46
CA ARG A 305 -12.26 -1.85 9.53
C ARG A 305 -12.97 -0.50 9.35
N GLN A 306 -12.28 0.53 8.88
CA GLN A 306 -12.92 1.81 8.52
C GLN A 306 -13.99 1.62 7.45
N LEU A 307 -13.70 0.85 6.39
CA LEU A 307 -14.66 0.53 5.34
C LEU A 307 -15.89 -0.18 5.91
N ALA A 308 -15.69 -1.19 6.76
CA ALA A 308 -16.79 -1.91 7.40
C ALA A 308 -17.72 -0.97 8.19
N VAL A 309 -17.15 -0.03 8.95
CA VAL A 309 -17.93 0.96 9.71
C VAL A 309 -18.67 1.91 8.76
N ALA A 310 -18.04 2.36 7.68
CA ALA A 310 -18.65 3.23 6.69
C ALA A 310 -19.88 2.57 6.02
N HIS A 311 -19.73 1.32 5.60
CA HIS A 311 -20.81 0.53 4.97
C HIS A 311 -21.96 0.20 5.93
N ARG A 312 -21.70 0.18 7.25
CA ARG A 312 -22.72 -0.05 8.29
C ARG A 312 -23.45 1.24 8.74
N GLY A 313 -23.16 2.39 8.14
CA GLY A 313 -23.78 3.68 8.53
C GLY A 313 -22.91 4.56 9.42
N LYS A 314 -21.58 4.51 9.26
CA LYS A 314 -20.60 5.48 9.81
C LYS A 314 -20.57 5.60 11.35
N THR A 315 -21.07 4.62 12.08
CA THR A 315 -21.08 4.62 13.56
C THR A 315 -20.23 3.49 14.11
N TYR A 316 -19.23 3.82 14.93
CA TYR A 316 -18.39 2.85 15.63
C TYR A 316 -19.17 2.10 16.71
N GLN A 317 -19.05 0.79 16.72
CA GLN A 317 -19.57 -0.08 17.78
C GLN A 317 -18.45 -0.43 18.77
N ALA A 318 -18.81 -1.00 19.93
CA ALA A 318 -17.85 -1.43 20.95
C ALA A 318 -16.78 -2.39 20.41
N LYS A 319 -17.18 -3.34 19.54
CA LYS A 319 -16.25 -4.29 18.90
C LYS A 319 -15.22 -3.60 17.99
N ASP A 320 -15.59 -2.50 17.32
CA ASP A 320 -14.66 -1.77 16.46
C ASP A 320 -13.62 -1.04 17.30
N ARG A 321 -14.03 -0.45 18.44
CA ARG A 321 -13.09 0.17 19.39
C ARG A 321 -12.09 -0.84 19.92
N GLN A 322 -12.57 -2.02 20.35
CA GLN A 322 -11.68 -3.10 20.82
C GLN A 322 -10.68 -3.51 19.73
N PHE A 323 -11.16 -3.68 18.49
CA PHE A 323 -10.31 -3.99 17.34
C PHE A 323 -9.26 -2.90 17.08
N ILE A 324 -9.70 -1.63 17.03
CA ILE A 324 -8.84 -0.47 16.75
C ILE A 324 -7.76 -0.36 17.82
N THR A 325 -8.13 -0.40 19.09
CA THR A 325 -7.20 -0.35 20.22
C THR A 325 -6.15 -1.46 20.13
N ALA A 326 -6.57 -2.70 19.82
CA ALA A 326 -5.65 -3.83 19.71
C ALA A 326 -4.63 -3.65 18.57
N SER A 327 -5.04 -3.07 17.43
CA SER A 327 -4.11 -2.78 16.32
C SER A 327 -3.20 -1.60 16.61
N LEU A 328 -3.75 -0.51 17.15
CA LEU A 328 -2.93 0.66 17.50
C LEU A 328 -1.90 0.33 18.57
N GLN A 329 -2.19 -0.56 19.52
CA GLN A 329 -1.22 -1.08 20.49
C GLN A 329 -0.01 -1.78 19.86
N LYS A 330 -0.14 -2.26 18.62
CA LYS A 330 0.94 -2.91 17.87
C LYS A 330 1.72 -1.93 16.99
N LEU A 331 1.10 -0.80 16.63
CA LEU A 331 1.70 0.22 15.76
C LEU A 331 2.33 1.38 16.55
N LEU A 332 1.74 1.76 17.69
CA LEU A 332 2.06 2.98 18.41
C LEU A 332 2.77 2.71 19.75
N PRO A 333 3.56 3.68 20.25
CA PRO A 333 4.00 3.69 21.63
C PRO A 333 2.81 3.67 22.60
N LYS A 334 2.96 2.98 23.74
CA LYS A 334 1.86 2.75 24.71
C LYS A 334 1.26 4.06 25.22
N GLU A 335 2.08 5.08 25.39
CA GLU A 335 1.70 6.37 25.97
C GLU A 335 0.80 7.19 25.04
N SER A 336 0.70 6.80 23.76
CA SER A 336 -0.04 7.56 22.75
C SER A 336 -1.47 7.08 22.53
N LEU A 337 -1.84 5.90 23.05
CA LEU A 337 -3.10 5.23 22.70
C LEU A 337 -4.35 5.99 23.15
N GLU A 338 -4.33 6.59 24.34
CA GLU A 338 -5.47 7.31 24.91
C GLU A 338 -5.87 8.54 24.08
N LYS A 339 -4.94 9.08 23.29
CA LYS A 339 -5.15 10.27 22.46
C LYS A 339 -5.71 9.95 21.07
N VAL A 340 -5.70 8.69 20.66
CA VAL A 340 -6.02 8.26 19.28
C VAL A 340 -7.36 7.54 19.21
N VAL A 341 -7.70 6.74 20.24
CA VAL A 341 -8.91 5.90 20.20
C VAL A 341 -10.17 6.78 20.24
N PRO A 342 -11.14 6.60 19.32
CA PRO A 342 -12.37 7.36 19.31
C PRO A 342 -13.14 7.22 20.65
N PRO A 343 -13.59 8.34 21.26
CA PRO A 343 -14.36 8.31 22.50
C PRO A 343 -15.72 7.61 22.32
N GLU A 344 -16.20 6.95 23.39
CA GLU A 344 -17.39 6.09 23.37
C GLU A 344 -18.70 6.82 23.05
N ASN A 345 -18.81 8.11 23.39
CA ASN A 345 -20.09 8.86 23.37
C ASN A 345 -19.97 10.33 22.92
N LYS A 346 -18.84 10.80 22.38
CA LYS A 346 -18.80 12.17 21.85
C LYS A 346 -19.46 12.16 20.47
N LYS A 347 -20.63 12.81 20.39
CA LYS A 347 -21.19 13.35 19.14
C LYS A 347 -20.26 14.46 18.60
N ARG A 348 -19.00 14.15 18.28
CA ARG A 348 -18.27 15.01 17.34
C ARG A 348 -18.88 14.70 15.98
N THR A 349 -19.47 15.72 15.36
CA THR A 349 -19.85 15.63 13.95
C THR A 349 -18.55 15.41 13.18
N PRO A 350 -18.31 14.22 12.63
CA PRO A 350 -17.07 13.99 11.90
C PRO A 350 -17.03 14.96 10.73
N LEU A 351 -15.85 15.46 10.37
CA LEU A 351 -15.71 16.42 9.28
C LEU A 351 -16.29 15.81 7.99
N PRO A 352 -17.40 16.33 7.43
CA PRO A 352 -17.98 15.78 6.23
C PRO A 352 -17.13 16.19 5.04
N LEU A 353 -16.35 15.24 4.52
CA LEU A 353 -15.51 15.43 3.33
C LEU A 353 -16.21 15.00 2.04
N SER A 354 -17.53 14.79 2.07
CA SER A 354 -18.33 14.28 0.96
C SER A 354 -18.54 15.27 -0.19
N ASN A 355 -18.19 16.55 -0.01
CA ASN A 355 -18.37 17.60 -1.01
C ASN A 355 -17.10 17.84 -1.85
N PHE A 356 -16.13 16.92 -1.82
CA PHE A 356 -14.88 16.97 -2.59
C PHE A 356 -14.87 15.98 -3.74
#